data_AF-A0A1Y2JNC7-F1
#
_entry.id   AF-A0A1Y2JNC7-F1
#
_cell.length_a   1.000
_cell.length_b   1.000
_cell.length_c   1.000
_cell.angle_alpha   90.00
_cell.angle_beta   90.00
_cell.angle_gamma   90.00
#
_symmetry.space_group_name_H-M   'P 1'
#
loop_
_entity.id
_entity.type
_entity.pdbx_description
1 polymer ?
#
loop_
_entity_poly.entity_id
_entity_poly.type
_entity_poly.pdbx_seq_one_letter_code
_entity_poly.pdbx_strand_id
1 'polypeptide(L)'
;MAMSAIPANTLTEAIVAIEDVSSRIEDVFARVGHELGRGHLIFKELNQGLATLSEELSGAEIEGAATALQEIAARLSELAEALPSESALLATIGTSTAEASALLKPLFKHIQMITIIARSARIEAASLDGDREGFLAFTQEAYDLGKAVQGSIESCARDQQRLSEAVATVAGRQKEFESRYRNQLVSESAELGAAYSGLRGQRRDSSQLADLASTSTRKIAEAVGGAIISLQAGDSTRQRLEHVCHGLGQVSEAVPGLVPERGASEDGARAICQLQAALLRDAQREFGGDIGQIVRALTAILHDAGSVVGHGRTLFGGADGGSSSFLARIKQALAHASTLIATCESAGRSVDEALAIVEDTLAKFRQAIAGLAEATVDITLIGMNAGLKASHLGSRGSAFVVIANELKATADQVSVGAGRLRPVLDGIERSANELKELRVRGDPTQLAKFEPQILQALREVEVGNERLGKLMSRLVDEGAEFEGLMNSAQGLMSSLGESSAALPAVAARLETASAGARRPQPEAQDQAMLDDLFARYTMERERDVHREFLQTLGLASIAATRRVEAVETADDGIELF
;
A
#
# COMPACT_ATOMS: atom_id res chain seq x y z
N MET A 1 82.83 34.91 -18.90
CA MET A 1 81.61 35.72 -18.73
C MET A 1 80.74 34.99 -17.73
N ALA A 2 80.65 35.55 -16.53
CA ALA A 2 79.87 35.01 -15.43
C ALA A 2 78.39 35.33 -15.67
N MET A 3 77.62 34.31 -16.04
CA MET A 3 76.16 34.31 -15.95
C MET A 3 75.79 32.96 -15.35
N SER A 4 75.47 32.90 -14.06
CA SER A 4 74.70 31.80 -13.45
C SER A 4 74.44 32.02 -11.93
N ALA A 5 74.21 33.28 -11.52
CA ALA A 5 73.49 33.49 -10.25
C ALA A 5 71.99 33.41 -10.55
N ILE A 6 71.27 32.51 -9.90
CA ILE A 6 69.79 32.46 -9.96
C ILE A 6 69.28 33.84 -9.51
N PRO A 7 68.46 34.54 -10.31
CA PRO A 7 68.01 35.88 -9.95
C PRO A 7 67.17 35.82 -8.68
N ALA A 8 67.56 36.56 -7.63
CA ALA A 8 66.83 36.61 -6.36
C ALA A 8 65.34 36.95 -6.56
N ASN A 9 65.03 37.82 -7.52
CA ASN A 9 63.64 38.17 -7.88
C ASN A 9 62.83 36.97 -8.39
N THR A 10 63.45 35.98 -9.04
CA THR A 10 62.76 34.76 -9.50
C THR A 10 62.39 33.84 -8.34
N LEU A 11 63.23 33.76 -7.31
CA LEU A 11 62.95 32.96 -6.11
C LEU A 11 61.85 33.62 -5.27
N THR A 12 61.91 34.94 -5.07
CA THR A 12 60.88 35.68 -4.35
C THR A 12 59.52 35.59 -5.05
N GLU A 13 59.47 35.76 -6.37
CA GLU A 13 58.22 35.60 -7.14
C GLU A 13 57.67 34.16 -7.10
N ALA A 14 58.54 33.15 -7.04
CA ALA A 14 58.12 31.75 -6.91
C ALA A 14 57.54 31.46 -5.52
N ILE A 15 58.19 31.93 -4.45
CA ILE A 15 57.71 31.78 -3.07
C ILE A 15 56.34 32.43 -2.92
N VAL A 16 56.18 33.68 -3.37
CA VAL A 16 54.88 34.40 -3.31
C VAL A 16 53.78 33.66 -4.06
N ALA A 17 54.07 33.10 -5.24
CA ALA A 17 53.09 32.35 -6.01
C ALA A 17 52.68 31.02 -5.33
N ILE A 18 53.62 30.35 -4.66
CA ILE A 18 53.34 29.10 -3.92
C ILE A 18 52.56 29.40 -2.63
N GLU A 19 52.91 30.47 -1.92
CA GLU A 19 52.20 30.93 -0.72
C GLU A 19 50.76 31.37 -1.02
N ASP A 20 50.51 32.05 -2.16
CA ASP A 20 49.14 32.41 -2.59
C ASP A 20 48.28 31.15 -2.80
N VAL A 21 48.81 30.10 -3.43
CA VAL A 21 48.08 28.83 -3.56
C VAL A 21 47.91 28.17 -2.20
N SER A 22 48.96 28.09 -1.37
CA SER A 22 48.94 27.45 -0.05
C SER A 22 47.88 28.07 0.88
N SER A 23 47.79 29.40 0.92
CA SER A 23 46.79 30.12 1.74
C SER A 23 45.35 29.89 1.29
N ARG A 24 45.11 29.70 -0.02
CA ARG A 24 43.77 29.39 -0.56
C ARG A 24 43.33 27.96 -0.25
N ILE A 25 44.26 27.02 -0.09
CA ILE A 25 43.93 25.63 0.25
C ILE A 25 43.17 25.62 1.57
N GLU A 26 43.69 26.26 2.63
CA GLU A 26 43.05 26.23 3.94
C GLU A 26 41.63 26.85 3.94
N ASP A 27 41.47 28.04 3.35
CA ASP A 27 40.17 28.73 3.30
C ASP A 27 39.13 27.95 2.48
N VAL A 28 39.52 27.46 1.29
CA VAL A 28 38.60 26.71 0.42
C VAL A 28 38.19 25.39 1.07
N PHE A 29 39.13 24.64 1.63
CA PHE A 29 38.82 23.36 2.26
C PHE A 29 37.96 23.55 3.51
N ALA A 30 38.21 24.55 4.35
CA ALA A 30 37.35 24.85 5.51
C ALA A 30 35.91 25.18 5.09
N ARG A 31 35.74 26.00 4.05
CA ARG A 31 34.43 26.38 3.51
C ARG A 31 33.69 25.19 2.89
N VAL A 32 34.37 24.40 2.07
CA VAL A 32 33.80 23.19 1.45
C VAL A 32 33.41 22.17 2.51
N GLY A 33 34.24 21.97 3.55
CA GLY A 33 33.90 21.11 4.68
C GLY A 33 32.64 21.57 5.43
N HIS A 34 32.48 22.88 5.61
CA HIS A 34 31.26 23.44 6.21
C HIS A 34 30.02 23.23 5.33
N GLU A 35 30.12 23.49 4.02
CA GLU A 35 29.02 23.28 3.07
C GLU A 35 28.61 21.81 2.98
N LEU A 36 29.58 20.88 2.96
CA LEU A 36 29.34 19.44 2.98
C LEU A 36 28.68 18.97 4.28
N GLY A 37 29.16 19.46 5.43
CA GLY A 37 28.58 19.14 6.74
C GLY A 37 27.13 19.61 6.85
N ARG A 38 26.84 20.84 6.39
CA ARG A 38 25.48 21.37 6.36
C ARG A 38 24.58 20.57 5.41
N GLY A 39 25.06 20.27 4.20
CA GLY A 39 24.30 19.46 3.24
C GLY A 39 23.98 18.05 3.77
N HIS A 40 24.92 17.41 4.46
CA HIS A 40 24.69 16.11 5.08
C HIS A 40 23.60 16.15 6.17
N LEU A 41 23.57 17.18 7.01
CA LEU A 41 22.56 17.33 8.05
C LEU A 41 21.16 17.49 7.46
N ILE A 42 21.02 18.37 6.47
CA ILE A 42 19.76 18.60 5.75
C ILE A 42 19.21 17.28 5.20
N PHE A 43 20.03 16.54 4.46
CA PHE A 43 19.59 15.30 3.81
C PHE A 43 19.31 14.16 4.80
N LYS A 44 19.95 14.18 5.98
CA LYS A 44 19.70 13.23 7.06
C LYS A 44 18.36 13.48 7.75
N GLU A 45 18.07 14.73 8.10
CA GLU A 45 16.79 15.13 8.72
C GLU A 45 15.62 14.81 7.79
N LEU A 46 15.79 15.10 6.50
CA LEU A 46 14.86 14.76 5.45
C LEU A 46 14.57 13.25 5.38
N ASN A 47 15.61 12.42 5.33
CA ASN A 47 15.45 10.97 5.26
C ASN A 47 14.74 10.42 6.48
N GLN A 48 15.03 10.94 7.67
CA GLN A 48 14.35 10.56 8.89
C GLN A 48 12.85 10.93 8.85
N GLY A 49 12.52 12.11 8.32
CA GLY A 49 11.14 12.52 8.07
C GLY A 49 10.40 11.58 7.12
N LEU A 50 11.03 11.20 6.00
CA LEU A 50 10.46 10.27 5.02
C LEU A 50 10.30 8.85 5.56
N ALA A 51 11.28 8.36 6.32
CA ALA A 51 11.21 7.05 6.95
C ALA A 51 10.06 6.96 7.97
N THR A 52 9.94 7.98 8.83
CA THR A 52 8.88 8.06 9.85
C THR A 52 7.50 8.07 9.19
N LEU A 53 7.35 8.87 8.15
CA LEU A 53 6.10 8.95 7.39
C LEU A 53 5.79 7.65 6.65
N SER A 54 6.79 6.99 6.07
CA SER A 54 6.60 5.71 5.39
C SER A 54 6.12 4.62 6.35
N GLU A 55 6.63 4.62 7.58
CA GLU A 55 6.18 3.74 8.66
C GLU A 55 4.74 4.04 9.07
N GLU A 56 4.38 5.32 9.25
CA GLU A 56 3.00 5.74 9.51
C GLU A 56 2.04 5.34 8.38
N LEU A 57 2.43 5.53 7.11
CA LEU A 57 1.60 5.21 5.94
C LEU A 57 1.58 3.72 5.56
N SER A 58 2.54 2.95 6.05
CA SER A 58 2.63 1.50 5.87
C SER A 58 2.12 0.71 7.08
N GLY A 59 1.60 1.41 8.08
CA GLY A 59 1.09 0.83 9.32
C GLY A 59 -0.02 -0.20 9.11
N ALA A 60 -0.17 -1.09 10.09
CA ALA A 60 -1.19 -2.13 10.07
C ALA A 60 -2.63 -1.58 10.03
N GLU A 61 -2.84 -0.36 10.53
CA GLU A 61 -4.15 0.31 10.58
C GLU A 61 -4.66 0.67 9.17
N ILE A 62 -3.78 1.18 8.30
CA ILE A 62 -4.12 1.52 6.91
C ILE A 62 -4.39 0.26 6.09
N GLU A 63 -3.62 -0.81 6.30
CA GLU A 63 -3.88 -2.09 5.63
C GLU A 63 -5.20 -2.73 6.12
N GLY A 64 -5.50 -2.61 7.41
CA GLY A 64 -6.78 -3.02 7.98
C GLY A 64 -7.95 -2.28 7.34
N ALA A 65 -7.83 -0.96 7.16
CA ALA A 65 -8.87 -0.16 6.52
C ALA A 65 -9.00 -0.39 5.01
N ALA A 66 -7.88 -0.61 4.31
CA ALA A 66 -7.91 -1.03 2.91
C ALA A 66 -8.68 -2.36 2.76
N THR A 67 -8.36 -3.34 3.60
CA THR A 67 -9.04 -4.64 3.62
C THR A 67 -10.52 -4.47 3.93
N ALA A 68 -10.86 -3.64 4.92
CA ALA A 68 -12.25 -3.37 5.28
C ALA A 68 -13.04 -2.66 4.14
N LEU A 69 -12.43 -1.73 3.39
CA LEU A 69 -13.04 -1.14 2.19
C LEU A 69 -13.35 -2.21 1.13
N GLN A 70 -12.43 -3.16 0.93
CA GLN A 70 -12.62 -4.27 0.00
C GLN A 70 -13.74 -5.22 0.46
N GLU A 71 -13.82 -5.51 1.75
CA GLU A 71 -14.91 -6.33 2.32
C GLU A 71 -16.28 -5.64 2.17
N ILE A 72 -16.37 -4.34 2.43
CA ILE A 72 -17.62 -3.58 2.19
C ILE A 72 -17.99 -3.56 0.71
N ALA A 73 -17.01 -3.33 -0.17
CA ALA A 73 -17.24 -3.35 -1.62
C ALA A 73 -17.76 -4.71 -2.10
N ALA A 74 -17.14 -5.80 -1.66
CA ALA A 74 -17.59 -7.16 -1.95
C ALA A 74 -19.01 -7.38 -1.44
N ARG A 75 -19.31 -6.88 -0.23
CA ARG A 75 -20.63 -7.02 0.38
C ARG A 75 -21.73 -6.29 -0.38
N LEU A 76 -21.49 -5.06 -0.82
CA LEU A 76 -22.43 -4.33 -1.66
C LEU A 76 -22.69 -5.05 -2.99
N SER A 77 -21.66 -5.67 -3.57
CA SER A 77 -21.79 -6.49 -4.78
C SER A 77 -22.64 -7.74 -4.54
N GLU A 78 -22.38 -8.47 -3.45
CA GLU A 78 -23.17 -9.64 -3.06
C GLU A 78 -24.66 -9.30 -2.84
N LEU A 79 -24.95 -8.18 -2.17
CA LEU A 79 -26.32 -7.69 -2.00
C LEU A 79 -26.96 -7.36 -3.35
N ALA A 80 -26.23 -6.69 -4.24
CA ALA A 80 -26.74 -6.36 -5.58
C ALA A 80 -27.04 -7.61 -6.44
N GLU A 81 -26.27 -8.69 -6.26
CA GLU A 81 -26.48 -9.98 -6.92
C GLU A 81 -27.62 -10.80 -6.30
N ALA A 82 -27.86 -10.65 -4.99
CA ALA A 82 -28.94 -11.34 -4.29
C ALA A 82 -30.32 -10.77 -4.63
N LEU A 83 -30.46 -9.44 -4.80
CA LEU A 83 -31.76 -8.77 -5.00
C LEU A 83 -32.61 -9.37 -6.15
N PRO A 84 -32.08 -9.62 -7.35
CA PRO A 84 -32.87 -10.23 -8.44
C PRO A 84 -33.35 -11.65 -8.11
N SER A 85 -32.52 -12.41 -7.39
CA SER A 85 -32.85 -13.77 -6.95
C SER A 85 -33.96 -13.75 -5.90
N GLU A 86 -33.92 -12.80 -4.95
CA GLU A 86 -34.99 -12.58 -3.98
C GLU A 86 -36.32 -12.21 -4.67
N SER A 87 -36.29 -11.26 -5.62
CA SER A 87 -37.45 -10.86 -6.41
C SER A 87 -38.06 -12.04 -7.18
N ALA A 88 -37.23 -12.88 -7.78
CA ALA A 88 -37.67 -14.04 -8.55
C ALA A 88 -38.32 -15.12 -7.66
N LEU A 89 -37.74 -15.39 -6.48
CA LEU A 89 -38.29 -16.34 -5.52
C LEU A 89 -39.62 -15.86 -4.94
N LEU A 90 -39.73 -14.58 -4.56
CA LEU A 90 -41.00 -13.99 -4.11
C LEU A 90 -42.09 -14.04 -5.18
N ALA A 91 -41.74 -13.77 -6.44
CA ALA A 91 -42.67 -13.91 -7.56
C ALA A 91 -43.15 -15.38 -7.71
N THR A 92 -42.23 -16.34 -7.58
CA THR A 92 -42.53 -17.77 -7.64
C THR A 92 -43.47 -18.21 -6.51
N ILE A 93 -43.20 -17.78 -5.27
CA ILE A 93 -44.08 -17.99 -4.11
C ILE A 93 -45.46 -17.39 -4.37
N GLY A 94 -45.52 -16.16 -4.90
CA GLY A 94 -46.77 -15.48 -5.24
C GLY A 94 -47.61 -16.26 -6.27
N THR A 95 -46.99 -16.72 -7.36
CA THR A 95 -47.68 -17.54 -8.37
C THR A 95 -48.19 -18.87 -7.82
N SER A 96 -47.39 -19.56 -7.01
CA SER A 96 -47.76 -20.84 -6.39
C SER A 96 -48.87 -20.66 -5.35
N THR A 97 -48.86 -19.56 -4.61
CA THR A 97 -49.93 -19.20 -3.65
C THR A 97 -51.25 -18.91 -4.36
N ALA A 98 -51.21 -18.24 -5.52
CA ALA A 98 -52.39 -18.01 -6.35
C ALA A 98 -52.93 -19.31 -6.95
N GLU A 99 -52.06 -20.24 -7.37
CA GLU A 99 -52.44 -21.56 -7.83
C GLU A 99 -53.13 -22.38 -6.72
N ALA A 100 -52.58 -22.38 -5.51
CA ALA A 100 -53.20 -23.02 -4.34
C ALA A 100 -54.62 -22.46 -4.07
N SER A 101 -54.82 -21.14 -4.17
CA SER A 101 -56.14 -20.50 -4.08
C SER A 101 -57.14 -21.06 -5.09
N ALA A 102 -56.69 -21.20 -6.35
CA ALA A 102 -57.53 -21.68 -7.43
C ALA A 102 -57.96 -23.12 -7.22
N LEU A 103 -57.11 -23.96 -6.61
CA LEU A 103 -57.41 -25.36 -6.28
C LEU A 103 -58.34 -25.53 -5.07
N LEU A 104 -58.35 -24.58 -4.13
CA LEU A 104 -59.28 -24.62 -2.98
C LEU A 104 -60.74 -24.36 -3.38
N LYS A 105 -60.98 -23.54 -4.40
CA LYS A 105 -62.36 -23.17 -4.82
C LYS A 105 -63.20 -24.40 -5.22
N PRO A 106 -62.73 -25.35 -6.05
CA PRO A 106 -63.44 -26.59 -6.33
C PRO A 106 -63.64 -27.48 -5.10
N LEU A 107 -62.63 -27.60 -4.23
CA LEU A 107 -62.73 -28.42 -3.01
C LEU A 107 -63.85 -27.95 -2.11
N PHE A 108 -63.98 -26.64 -1.92
CA PHE A 108 -65.07 -26.05 -1.14
C PHE A 108 -66.45 -26.44 -1.69
N LYS A 109 -66.62 -26.40 -3.02
CA LYS A 109 -67.87 -26.83 -3.67
C LYS A 109 -68.18 -28.30 -3.43
N HIS A 110 -67.17 -29.18 -3.52
CA HIS A 110 -67.37 -30.61 -3.28
C HIS A 110 -67.76 -30.89 -1.82
N ILE A 111 -67.15 -30.23 -0.85
CA ILE A 111 -67.51 -30.39 0.58
C ILE A 111 -68.93 -29.88 0.87
N GLN A 112 -69.32 -28.75 0.25
CA GLN A 112 -70.71 -28.28 0.32
C GLN A 112 -71.69 -29.29 -0.28
N MET A 113 -71.30 -29.98 -1.36
CA MET A 113 -72.12 -31.04 -1.94
C MET A 113 -72.30 -32.20 -0.95
N ILE A 114 -71.25 -32.62 -0.23
CA ILE A 114 -71.34 -33.66 0.81
C ILE A 114 -72.35 -33.28 1.90
N THR A 115 -72.32 -32.05 2.40
CA THR A 115 -73.28 -31.59 3.42
C THR A 115 -74.71 -31.51 2.89
N ILE A 116 -74.91 -31.15 1.61
CA ILE A 116 -76.22 -31.19 0.95
C ILE A 116 -76.71 -32.64 0.80
N ILE A 117 -75.85 -33.55 0.33
CA ILE A 117 -76.17 -34.98 0.17
C ILE A 117 -76.55 -35.59 1.53
N ALA A 118 -75.76 -35.33 2.58
CA ALA A 118 -76.04 -35.82 3.93
C ALA A 118 -77.38 -35.29 4.47
N ARG A 119 -77.72 -34.02 4.20
CA ARG A 119 -79.01 -33.44 4.57
C ARG A 119 -80.18 -34.05 3.79
N SER A 120 -80.02 -34.26 2.48
CA SER A 120 -81.03 -34.94 1.66
C SER A 120 -81.24 -36.38 2.12
N ALA A 121 -80.17 -37.10 2.44
CA ALA A 121 -80.20 -38.44 3.02
C ALA A 121 -80.98 -38.47 4.34
N ARG A 122 -80.79 -37.46 5.19
CA ARG A 122 -81.50 -37.35 6.47
C ARG A 122 -83.01 -37.13 6.29
N ILE A 123 -83.42 -36.37 5.26
CA ILE A 123 -84.84 -36.17 4.93
C ILE A 123 -85.46 -37.50 4.48
N GLU A 124 -84.78 -38.21 3.57
CA GLU A 124 -85.21 -39.54 3.10
C GLU A 124 -85.23 -40.58 4.25
N ALA A 125 -84.34 -40.44 5.23
CA ALA A 125 -84.25 -41.34 6.38
C ALA A 125 -85.43 -41.13 7.34
N ALA A 126 -85.94 -39.89 7.40
CA ALA A 126 -87.08 -39.55 8.21
C ALA A 126 -88.41 -40.09 7.64
N SER A 127 -88.47 -40.43 6.35
CA SER A 127 -89.65 -41.00 5.67
C SER A 127 -89.72 -42.53 5.65
N LEU A 128 -88.72 -43.24 6.20
CA LEU A 128 -88.70 -44.70 6.28
C LEU A 128 -89.48 -45.23 7.50
N ASP A 129 -90.34 -46.24 7.26
CA ASP A 129 -91.00 -47.04 8.30
C ASP A 129 -90.12 -48.27 8.68
N GLY A 130 -89.47 -48.20 9.84
CA GLY A 130 -88.55 -49.24 10.36
C GLY A 130 -87.06 -48.95 10.09
N ASP A 131 -86.18 -49.30 11.04
CA ASP A 131 -84.70 -49.09 11.02
C ASP A 131 -84.22 -47.62 10.96
N ARG A 132 -85.13 -46.67 11.22
CA ARG A 132 -84.95 -45.22 11.16
C ARG A 132 -83.78 -44.67 11.97
N GLU A 133 -83.55 -45.18 13.18
CA GLU A 133 -82.46 -44.70 14.06
C GLU A 133 -81.08 -44.95 13.46
N GLY A 134 -80.86 -46.12 12.86
CA GLY A 134 -79.60 -46.46 12.21
C GLY A 134 -79.34 -45.58 11.00
N PHE A 135 -80.39 -45.25 10.23
CA PHE A 135 -80.25 -44.37 9.06
C PHE A 135 -80.06 -42.89 9.46
N LEU A 136 -80.73 -42.43 10.52
CA LEU A 136 -80.53 -41.07 11.02
C LEU A 136 -79.12 -40.85 11.62
N ALA A 137 -78.57 -41.86 12.31
CA ALA A 137 -77.25 -41.77 12.92
C ALA A 137 -76.13 -41.55 11.89
N PHE A 138 -76.08 -42.31 10.79
CA PHE A 138 -75.02 -42.15 9.80
C PHE A 138 -75.15 -40.84 9.01
N THR A 139 -76.38 -40.39 8.71
CA THR A 139 -76.59 -39.12 8.00
C THR A 139 -76.17 -37.93 8.85
N GLN A 140 -76.35 -38.04 10.18
CA GLN A 140 -75.85 -37.07 11.13
C GLN A 140 -74.33 -37.06 11.19
N GLU A 141 -73.70 -38.23 11.27
CA GLU A 141 -72.25 -38.38 11.28
C GLU A 141 -71.58 -37.81 10.02
N ALA A 142 -72.12 -38.14 8.83
CA ALA A 142 -71.66 -37.57 7.56
C ALA A 142 -71.85 -36.04 7.49
N TYR A 143 -72.95 -35.52 8.04
CA TYR A 143 -73.22 -34.09 8.09
C TYR A 143 -72.25 -33.36 9.03
N ASP A 144 -72.03 -33.89 10.23
CA ASP A 144 -71.15 -33.29 11.23
C ASP A 144 -69.69 -33.30 10.76
N LEU A 145 -69.25 -34.39 10.15
CA LEU A 145 -67.93 -34.50 9.55
C LEU A 145 -67.76 -33.53 8.37
N GLY A 146 -68.76 -33.46 7.47
CA GLY A 146 -68.76 -32.50 6.36
C GLY A 146 -68.72 -31.04 6.86
N LYS A 147 -69.43 -30.73 7.94
CA LYS A 147 -69.42 -29.42 8.62
C LYS A 147 -68.05 -29.08 9.22
N ALA A 148 -67.40 -30.03 9.89
CA ALA A 148 -66.08 -29.83 10.48
C ALA A 148 -65.02 -29.55 9.40
N VAL A 149 -65.02 -30.34 8.32
CA VAL A 149 -64.14 -30.16 7.17
C VAL A 149 -64.40 -28.82 6.47
N GLN A 150 -65.68 -28.45 6.29
CA GLN A 150 -66.06 -27.16 5.72
C GLN A 150 -65.44 -26.01 6.52
N GLY A 151 -65.56 -26.02 7.85
CA GLY A 151 -64.97 -24.99 8.71
C GLY A 151 -63.44 -24.92 8.61
N SER A 152 -62.77 -26.07 8.51
CA SER A 152 -61.32 -26.14 8.33
C SER A 152 -60.87 -25.51 6.99
N ILE A 153 -61.53 -25.86 5.89
CA ILE A 153 -61.26 -25.31 4.55
C ILE A 153 -61.60 -23.81 4.47
N GLU A 154 -62.68 -23.36 5.09
CA GLU A 154 -63.01 -21.92 5.14
C GLU A 154 -61.95 -21.12 5.90
N SER A 155 -61.42 -21.65 7.00
CA SER A 155 -60.29 -21.03 7.70
C SER A 155 -59.05 -20.99 6.81
N CYS A 156 -58.73 -22.11 6.16
CA CYS A 156 -57.59 -22.24 5.27
C CYS A 156 -57.66 -21.28 4.07
N ALA A 157 -58.84 -21.10 3.45
CA ALA A 157 -59.05 -20.15 2.37
C ALA A 157 -58.89 -18.69 2.84
N ARG A 158 -59.29 -18.35 4.07
CA ARG A 158 -59.05 -17.01 4.64
C ARG A 158 -57.56 -16.76 4.89
N ASP A 159 -56.85 -17.73 5.45
CA ASP A 159 -55.41 -17.63 5.69
C ASP A 159 -54.64 -17.54 4.36
N GLN A 160 -55.07 -18.28 3.33
CA GLN A 160 -54.53 -18.21 1.98
C GLN A 160 -54.68 -16.83 1.35
N GLN A 161 -55.87 -16.22 1.46
CA GLN A 161 -56.10 -14.89 0.92
C GLN A 161 -55.16 -13.86 1.57
N ARG A 162 -55.01 -13.93 2.90
CA ARG A 162 -54.07 -13.10 3.65
C ARG A 162 -52.63 -13.31 3.21
N LEU A 163 -52.23 -14.57 3.02
CA LEU A 163 -50.90 -14.91 2.52
C LEU A 163 -50.66 -14.34 1.12
N SER A 164 -51.62 -14.50 0.20
CA SER A 164 -51.52 -14.00 -1.17
C SER A 164 -51.38 -12.48 -1.21
N GLU A 165 -52.13 -11.76 -0.37
CA GLU A 165 -52.04 -10.31 -0.25
C GLU A 165 -50.70 -9.86 0.35
N ALA A 166 -50.23 -10.56 1.39
CA ALA A 166 -48.93 -10.28 2.01
C ALA A 166 -47.77 -10.50 1.04
N VAL A 167 -47.73 -11.65 0.36
CA VAL A 167 -46.69 -11.98 -0.63
C VAL A 167 -46.74 -11.02 -1.82
N ALA A 168 -47.93 -10.69 -2.34
CA ALA A 168 -48.05 -9.73 -3.45
C ALA A 168 -47.53 -8.34 -3.07
N THR A 169 -47.86 -7.88 -1.85
CA THR A 169 -47.38 -6.60 -1.32
C THR A 169 -45.86 -6.59 -1.20
N VAL A 170 -45.29 -7.64 -0.62
CA VAL A 170 -43.83 -7.75 -0.39
C VAL A 170 -43.08 -7.93 -1.70
N ALA A 171 -43.58 -8.73 -2.64
CA ALA A 171 -43.00 -8.88 -3.97
C ALA A 171 -43.00 -7.56 -4.76
N GLY A 172 -44.07 -6.77 -4.65
CA GLY A 172 -44.14 -5.44 -5.25
C GLY A 172 -43.09 -4.48 -4.66
N ARG A 173 -43.00 -4.43 -3.33
CA ARG A 173 -42.01 -3.61 -2.61
C ARG A 173 -40.57 -4.03 -2.92
N GLN A 174 -40.30 -5.34 -2.97
CA GLN A 174 -38.98 -5.87 -3.30
C GLN A 174 -38.56 -5.50 -4.73
N LYS A 175 -39.48 -5.59 -5.69
CA LYS A 175 -39.18 -5.24 -7.08
C LYS A 175 -38.91 -3.75 -7.26
N GLU A 176 -39.67 -2.89 -6.57
CA GLU A 176 -39.41 -1.45 -6.52
C GLU A 176 -38.05 -1.16 -5.87
N PHE A 177 -37.75 -1.85 -4.77
CA PHE A 177 -36.49 -1.76 -4.07
C PHE A 177 -35.31 -2.16 -4.97
N GLU A 178 -35.39 -3.31 -5.63
CA GLU A 178 -34.40 -3.79 -6.60
C GLU A 178 -34.15 -2.73 -7.68
N SER A 179 -35.22 -2.23 -8.32
CA SER A 179 -35.11 -1.26 -9.41
C SER A 179 -34.45 0.05 -8.96
N ARG A 180 -34.62 0.45 -7.70
CA ARG A 180 -34.11 1.71 -7.17
C ARG A 180 -32.67 1.59 -6.68
N TYR A 181 -32.33 0.50 -5.99
CA TYR A 181 -31.10 0.40 -5.22
C TYR A 181 -30.04 -0.51 -5.84
N ARG A 182 -30.38 -1.43 -6.75
CA ARG A 182 -29.40 -2.36 -7.36
C ARG A 182 -28.25 -1.63 -8.05
N ASN A 183 -28.55 -0.67 -8.91
CA ASN A 183 -27.51 0.09 -9.61
C ASN A 183 -26.68 0.96 -8.65
N GLN A 184 -27.28 1.45 -7.57
CA GLN A 184 -26.58 2.23 -6.56
C GLN A 184 -25.58 1.34 -5.80
N LEU A 185 -25.99 0.13 -5.38
CA LEU A 185 -25.10 -0.84 -4.74
C LEU A 185 -23.89 -1.20 -5.62
N VAL A 186 -24.11 -1.46 -6.92
CA VAL A 186 -23.02 -1.76 -7.86
C VAL A 186 -22.07 -0.57 -8.04
N SER A 187 -22.63 0.63 -8.20
CA SER A 187 -21.83 1.86 -8.36
C SER A 187 -20.96 2.14 -7.14
N GLU A 188 -21.54 2.04 -5.94
CA GLU A 188 -20.82 2.26 -4.68
C GLU A 188 -19.77 1.17 -4.41
N SER A 189 -20.07 -0.09 -4.74
CA SER A 189 -19.09 -1.18 -4.70
C SER A 189 -17.87 -0.88 -5.57
N ALA A 190 -18.09 -0.42 -6.80
CA ALA A 190 -17.01 -0.04 -7.72
C ALA A 190 -16.22 1.17 -7.22
N GLU A 191 -16.88 2.17 -6.62
CA GLU A 191 -16.20 3.34 -6.06
C GLU A 191 -15.33 2.98 -4.85
N LEU A 192 -15.82 2.13 -3.94
CA LEU A 192 -15.04 1.61 -2.81
C LEU A 192 -13.89 0.70 -3.28
N GLY A 193 -14.06 -0.08 -4.34
CA GLY A 193 -12.99 -0.87 -4.95
C GLY A 193 -11.88 -0.01 -5.59
N ALA A 194 -12.26 1.11 -6.23
CA ALA A 194 -11.32 2.10 -6.74
C ALA A 194 -10.59 2.81 -5.60
N ALA A 195 -11.31 3.14 -4.51
CA ALA A 195 -10.74 3.72 -3.30
C ALA A 195 -9.70 2.80 -2.65
N TYR A 196 -10.01 1.51 -2.51
CA TYR A 196 -9.05 0.50 -2.05
C TYR A 196 -7.77 0.49 -2.89
N SER A 197 -7.92 0.45 -4.21
CA SER A 197 -6.80 0.41 -5.15
C SER A 197 -5.94 1.68 -5.07
N GLY A 198 -6.59 2.85 -4.94
CA GLY A 198 -5.92 4.13 -4.75
C GLY A 198 -5.11 4.19 -3.46
N LEU A 199 -5.69 3.74 -2.34
CA LEU A 199 -5.01 3.72 -1.03
C LEU A 199 -3.77 2.81 -1.04
N ARG A 200 -3.86 1.64 -1.68
CA ARG A 200 -2.71 0.75 -1.85
C ARG A 200 -1.65 1.30 -2.79
N GLY A 201 -2.06 2.01 -3.85
CA GLY A 201 -1.15 2.73 -4.74
C GLY A 201 -0.34 3.76 -3.96
N GLN A 202 -1.01 4.63 -3.20
CA GLN A 202 -0.37 5.67 -2.39
C GLN A 202 0.61 5.09 -1.36
N ARG A 203 0.27 3.96 -0.71
CA ARG A 203 1.18 3.27 0.21
C ARG A 203 2.43 2.76 -0.50
N ARG A 204 2.27 2.10 -1.65
CA ARG A 204 3.40 1.61 -2.45
C ARG A 204 4.33 2.74 -2.85
N ASP A 205 3.76 3.84 -3.34
CA ASP A 205 4.52 5.01 -3.79
C ASP A 205 5.30 5.65 -2.63
N SER A 206 4.69 5.74 -1.45
CA SER A 206 5.33 6.26 -0.22
C SER A 206 6.46 5.37 0.27
N SER A 207 6.29 4.04 0.23
CA SER A 207 7.34 3.08 0.56
C SER A 207 8.51 3.16 -0.42
N GLN A 208 8.23 3.23 -1.71
CA GLN A 208 9.25 3.34 -2.74
C GLN A 208 10.05 4.65 -2.61
N LEU A 209 9.40 5.77 -2.30
CA LEU A 209 10.09 7.04 -2.08
C LEU A 209 11.01 6.99 -0.86
N ALA A 210 10.58 6.35 0.24
CA ALA A 210 11.40 6.21 1.44
C ALA A 210 12.64 5.32 1.19
N ASP A 211 12.50 4.22 0.44
CA ASP A 211 13.62 3.35 0.07
C ASP A 211 14.64 4.08 -0.82
N LEU A 212 14.15 4.86 -1.79
CA LEU A 212 14.97 5.69 -2.67
C LEU A 212 15.72 6.77 -1.87
N ALA A 213 15.01 7.48 -0.98
CA ALA A 213 15.60 8.49 -0.11
C ALA A 213 16.69 7.88 0.77
N SER A 214 16.40 6.77 1.45
CA SER A 214 17.36 6.07 2.32
C SER A 214 18.62 5.62 1.57
N THR A 215 18.44 5.09 0.37
CA THR A 215 19.57 4.69 -0.50
C THR A 215 20.41 5.90 -0.89
N SER A 216 19.77 7.00 -1.31
CA SER A 216 20.45 8.24 -1.68
C SER A 216 21.19 8.87 -0.49
N THR A 217 20.56 8.95 0.69
CA THR A 217 21.18 9.47 1.91
C THR A 217 22.45 8.72 2.28
N ARG A 218 22.43 7.39 2.16
CA ARG A 218 23.63 6.58 2.43
C ARG A 218 24.76 6.90 1.45
N LYS A 219 24.47 6.98 0.15
CA LYS A 219 25.48 7.36 -0.86
C LYS A 219 26.04 8.76 -0.62
N ILE A 220 25.17 9.72 -0.25
CA ILE A 220 25.59 11.08 0.10
C ILE A 220 26.47 11.06 1.34
N ALA A 221 26.13 10.30 2.38
CA ALA A 221 26.95 10.16 3.57
C ALA A 221 28.33 9.54 3.27
N GLU A 222 28.38 8.51 2.41
CA GLU A 222 29.64 7.89 1.96
C GLU A 222 30.49 8.88 1.16
N ALA A 223 29.88 9.63 0.24
CA ALA A 223 30.58 10.61 -0.58
C ALA A 223 31.07 11.82 0.22
N VAL A 224 30.28 12.31 1.19
CA VAL A 224 30.70 13.33 2.15
C VAL A 224 31.85 12.81 3.04
N GLY A 225 31.75 11.59 3.54
CA GLY A 225 32.83 10.95 4.30
C GLY A 225 34.12 10.83 3.49
N GLY A 226 34.02 10.43 2.22
CA GLY A 226 35.16 10.37 1.30
C GLY A 226 35.76 11.75 1.01
N ALA A 227 34.95 12.79 0.87
CA ALA A 227 35.42 14.16 0.70
C ALA A 227 36.11 14.69 1.98
N ILE A 228 35.62 14.35 3.17
CA ILE A 228 36.26 14.67 4.46
C ILE A 228 37.60 13.93 4.63
N ILE A 229 37.73 12.71 4.15
CA ILE A 229 39.02 12.02 4.13
C ILE A 229 39.97 12.71 3.13
N SER A 230 39.46 13.12 1.97
CA SER A 230 40.21 13.87 0.95
C SER A 230 40.62 15.28 1.42
N LEU A 231 39.92 15.84 2.40
CA LEU A 231 40.28 17.09 3.09
C LEU A 231 41.65 16.99 3.79
N GLN A 232 42.07 15.81 4.25
CA GLN A 232 43.42 15.59 4.80
C GLN A 232 44.51 15.70 3.73
N ALA A 233 44.20 15.41 2.47
CA ALA A 233 45.13 15.56 1.36
C ALA A 233 45.42 17.05 1.06
N GLY A 234 44.47 17.93 1.33
CA GLY A 234 44.67 19.39 1.32
C GLY A 234 45.74 19.83 2.33
N ASP A 235 45.68 19.34 3.57
CA ASP A 235 46.68 19.65 4.59
C ASP A 235 48.07 19.09 4.21
N SER A 236 48.11 17.87 3.68
CA SER A 236 49.36 17.29 3.16
C SER A 236 49.94 18.15 2.03
N THR A 237 49.12 18.58 1.08
CA THR A 237 49.57 19.45 -0.01
C THR A 237 50.08 20.79 0.51
N ARG A 238 49.37 21.43 1.45
CA ARG A 238 49.80 22.68 2.10
C ARG A 238 51.19 22.53 2.74
N GLN A 239 51.40 21.49 3.54
CA GLN A 239 52.70 21.21 4.18
C GLN A 239 53.81 21.02 3.14
N ARG A 240 53.53 20.30 2.05
CA ARG A 240 54.49 20.09 0.96
C ARG A 240 54.86 21.40 0.27
N LEU A 241 53.89 22.29 0.04
CA LEU A 241 54.15 23.62 -0.51
C LEU A 241 54.99 24.48 0.45
N GLU A 242 54.75 24.39 1.76
CA GLU A 242 55.57 25.06 2.79
C GLU A 242 57.01 24.54 2.82
N HIS A 243 57.22 23.23 2.68
CA HIS A 243 58.55 22.66 2.54
C HIS A 243 59.27 23.14 1.27
N VAL A 244 58.54 23.28 0.16
CA VAL A 244 59.08 23.86 -1.08
C VAL A 244 59.49 25.32 -0.86
N CYS A 245 58.63 26.14 -0.25
CA CYS A 245 58.96 27.53 0.09
C CYS A 245 60.17 27.62 1.02
N HIS A 246 60.27 26.74 2.02
CA HIS A 246 61.43 26.67 2.91
C HIS A 246 62.71 26.38 2.14
N GLY A 247 62.71 25.38 1.25
CA GLY A 247 63.87 25.06 0.42
C GLY A 247 64.30 26.20 -0.51
N LEU A 248 63.33 26.93 -1.08
CA LEU A 248 63.61 28.14 -1.88
C LEU A 248 64.15 29.30 -1.02
N GLY A 249 63.63 29.46 0.20
CA GLY A 249 64.07 30.48 1.16
C GLY A 249 65.54 30.30 1.57
N GLN A 250 65.96 29.06 1.82
CA GLN A 250 67.36 28.75 2.15
C GLN A 250 68.34 29.12 1.01
N VAL A 251 67.89 29.09 -0.26
CA VAL A 251 68.68 29.56 -1.41
C VAL A 251 68.65 31.09 -1.55
N SER A 252 67.53 31.73 -1.18
CA SER A 252 67.38 33.19 -1.25
C SER A 252 68.16 33.95 -0.17
N GLU A 253 68.34 33.36 1.02
CA GLU A 253 69.11 33.94 2.14
C GLU A 253 70.64 33.83 1.96
N ALA A 254 71.11 33.02 1.01
CA ALA A 254 72.52 32.80 0.70
C ALA A 254 73.17 33.92 -0.16
N VAL A 255 72.47 35.01 -0.44
CA VAL A 255 72.93 36.14 -1.28
C VAL A 255 73.68 37.18 -0.39
N PRO A 256 74.84 37.73 -0.80
CA PRO A 256 75.94 38.01 0.14
C PRO A 256 75.73 39.22 1.06
N GLY A 257 75.69 38.96 2.37
CA GLY A 257 76.05 39.91 3.41
C GLY A 257 77.57 39.92 3.67
N LEU A 258 78.09 40.99 4.30
CA LEU A 258 79.52 41.26 4.54
C LEU A 258 80.25 40.29 5.50
N VAL A 259 79.66 39.14 5.84
CA VAL A 259 80.27 38.09 6.69
C VAL A 259 80.17 36.75 5.96
N PRO A 260 81.28 36.00 5.78
CA PRO A 260 81.26 34.73 5.07
C PRO A 260 80.78 33.61 6.00
N GLU A 261 79.47 33.34 6.04
CA GLU A 261 78.95 32.09 6.60
C GLU A 261 77.80 31.50 5.76
N ARG A 262 77.97 30.22 5.39
CA ARG A 262 76.95 29.18 5.10
C ARG A 262 75.86 29.48 4.05
N GLY A 263 76.23 30.00 2.88
CA GLY A 263 75.36 29.97 1.69
C GLY A 263 75.59 28.71 0.85
N ALA A 264 74.55 28.23 0.14
CA ALA A 264 74.70 27.17 -0.86
C ALA A 264 75.70 27.59 -1.96
N SER A 265 76.47 26.63 -2.47
CA SER A 265 77.27 26.83 -3.70
C SER A 265 76.35 27.17 -4.87
N GLU A 266 76.88 27.76 -5.94
CA GLU A 266 76.13 28.01 -7.17
C GLU A 266 75.51 26.72 -7.73
N ASP A 267 76.26 25.62 -7.71
CA ASP A 267 75.75 24.30 -8.11
C ASP A 267 74.77 23.71 -7.07
N GLY A 268 74.96 23.99 -5.78
CA GLY A 268 74.02 23.64 -4.71
C GLY A 268 72.67 24.34 -4.85
N ALA A 269 72.68 25.66 -5.06
CA ALA A 269 71.50 26.48 -5.31
C ALA A 269 70.72 25.99 -6.55
N ARG A 270 71.44 25.62 -7.62
CA ARG A 270 70.84 25.01 -8.82
C ARG A 270 70.21 23.65 -8.52
N ALA A 271 70.90 22.77 -7.77
CA ALA A 271 70.37 21.47 -7.39
C ALA A 271 69.11 21.60 -6.51
N ILE A 272 69.11 22.50 -5.53
CA ILE A 272 67.97 22.74 -4.64
C ILE A 272 66.78 23.30 -5.43
N CYS A 273 66.99 24.23 -6.36
CA CYS A 273 65.90 24.75 -7.20
C CYS A 273 65.30 23.69 -8.12
N GLN A 274 66.12 22.78 -8.66
CA GLN A 274 65.64 21.65 -9.47
C GLN A 274 64.86 20.63 -8.62
N LEU A 275 65.33 20.35 -7.40
CA LEU A 275 64.62 19.51 -6.43
C LEU A 275 63.27 20.13 -6.04
N GLN A 276 63.25 21.43 -5.71
CA GLN A 276 62.03 22.14 -5.37
C GLN A 276 61.03 22.17 -6.52
N ALA A 277 61.50 22.31 -7.77
CA ALA A 277 60.64 22.20 -8.95
C ALA A 277 60.04 20.79 -9.10
N ALA A 278 60.82 19.73 -8.85
CA ALA A 278 60.34 18.36 -8.88
C ALA A 278 59.29 18.07 -7.79
N LEU A 279 59.55 18.49 -6.55
CA LEU A 279 58.62 18.38 -5.42
C LEU A 279 57.32 19.14 -5.68
N LEU A 280 57.42 20.35 -6.25
CA LEU A 280 56.26 21.19 -6.58
C LEU A 280 55.37 20.55 -7.66
N ARG A 281 55.96 19.95 -8.71
CA ARG A 281 55.20 19.23 -9.74
C ARG A 281 54.50 18.00 -9.20
N ASP A 282 55.15 17.26 -8.31
CA ASP A 282 54.55 16.07 -7.70
C ASP A 282 53.39 16.46 -6.77
N ALA A 283 53.58 17.48 -5.94
CA ALA A 283 52.53 18.01 -5.07
C ALA A 283 51.32 18.49 -5.87
N GLN A 284 51.54 19.24 -6.97
CA GLN A 284 50.44 19.69 -7.82
C GLN A 284 49.70 18.54 -8.51
N ARG A 285 50.42 17.49 -8.96
CA ARG A 285 49.80 16.35 -9.64
C ARG A 285 48.86 15.59 -8.72
N GLU A 286 49.32 15.29 -7.51
CA GLU A 286 48.52 14.60 -6.49
C GLU A 286 47.30 15.44 -6.11
N PHE A 287 47.54 16.72 -5.81
CA PHE A 287 46.48 17.65 -5.44
C PHE A 287 45.42 17.85 -6.53
N GLY A 288 45.83 17.94 -7.80
CA GLY A 288 44.89 18.00 -8.92
C GLY A 288 44.06 16.72 -9.08
N GLY A 289 44.64 15.56 -8.77
CA GLY A 289 43.94 14.28 -8.70
C GLY A 289 42.85 14.27 -7.63
N ASP A 290 43.19 14.74 -6.43
CA ASP A 290 42.29 14.80 -5.28
C ASP A 290 41.14 15.79 -5.50
N ILE A 291 41.43 16.99 -6.02
CA ILE A 291 40.39 17.97 -6.43
C ILE A 291 39.45 17.34 -7.46
N GLY A 292 40.01 16.64 -8.46
CA GLY A 292 39.20 15.95 -9.47
C GLY A 292 38.30 14.86 -8.88
N GLN A 293 38.76 14.15 -7.85
CA GLN A 293 37.96 13.16 -7.13
C GLN A 293 36.82 13.81 -6.34
N ILE A 294 37.10 14.90 -5.61
CA ILE A 294 36.09 15.65 -4.86
C ILE A 294 35.01 16.19 -5.80
N VAL A 295 35.38 16.81 -6.93
CA VAL A 295 34.42 17.35 -7.91
C VAL A 295 33.51 16.25 -8.48
N ARG A 296 34.06 15.07 -8.79
CA ARG A 296 33.27 13.90 -9.24
C ARG A 296 32.30 13.42 -8.17
N ALA A 297 32.74 13.36 -6.91
CA ALA A 297 31.89 12.98 -5.79
C ALA A 297 30.72 13.97 -5.60
N LEU A 298 31.00 15.29 -5.61
CA LEU A 298 29.98 16.33 -5.53
C LEU A 298 28.95 16.25 -6.68
N THR A 299 29.41 15.96 -7.90
CA THR A 299 28.53 15.79 -9.07
C THR A 299 27.60 14.59 -8.91
N ALA A 300 28.13 13.45 -8.41
CA ALA A 300 27.32 12.25 -8.15
C ALA A 300 26.27 12.50 -7.06
N ILE A 301 26.66 13.20 -5.98
CA ILE A 301 25.76 13.63 -4.90
C ILE A 301 24.61 14.49 -5.44
N LEU A 302 24.91 15.49 -6.27
CA LEU A 302 23.91 16.37 -6.88
C LEU A 302 22.89 15.60 -7.72
N HIS A 303 23.35 14.63 -8.51
CA HIS A 303 22.47 13.78 -9.31
C HIS A 303 21.54 12.92 -8.43
N ASP A 304 22.09 12.27 -7.39
CA ASP A 304 21.31 11.42 -6.47
C ASP A 304 20.29 12.24 -5.66
N ALA A 305 20.66 13.45 -5.21
CA ALA A 305 19.76 14.36 -4.50
C ALA A 305 18.64 14.88 -5.42
N GLY A 306 18.98 15.32 -6.64
CA GLY A 306 18.02 15.79 -7.63
C GLY A 306 17.03 14.70 -8.05
N SER A 307 17.48 13.44 -8.12
CA SER A 307 16.61 12.29 -8.39
C SER A 307 15.56 12.09 -7.29
N VAL A 308 15.93 12.17 -6.01
CA VAL A 308 14.99 12.02 -4.87
C VAL A 308 13.97 13.16 -4.85
N VAL A 309 14.42 14.41 -5.01
CA VAL A 309 13.53 15.58 -5.08
C VAL A 309 12.59 15.49 -6.29
N GLY A 310 13.12 15.07 -7.44
CA GLY A 310 12.34 14.88 -8.66
C GLY A 310 11.25 13.82 -8.52
N HIS A 311 11.59 12.66 -7.96
CA HIS A 311 10.62 11.59 -7.68
C HIS A 311 9.55 12.04 -6.68
N GLY A 312 9.95 12.68 -5.58
CA GLY A 312 9.02 13.26 -4.61
C GLY A 312 8.03 14.23 -5.25
N ARG A 313 8.52 15.11 -6.14
CA ARG A 313 7.68 16.06 -6.86
C ARG A 313 6.74 15.39 -7.87
N THR A 314 7.16 14.33 -8.56
CA THR A 314 6.26 13.61 -9.47
C THR A 314 5.15 12.84 -8.76
N LEU A 315 5.47 12.25 -7.59
CA LEU A 315 4.52 11.45 -6.82
C LEU A 315 3.54 12.34 -6.04
N PHE A 316 3.99 13.49 -5.52
CA PHE A 316 3.21 14.31 -4.58
C PHE A 316 3.00 15.76 -5.02
N GLY A 317 3.79 16.31 -5.93
CA GLY A 317 3.68 17.68 -6.43
C GLY A 317 2.63 17.89 -7.54
N GLY A 318 1.93 16.84 -7.95
CA GLY A 318 0.87 16.91 -8.97
C GLY A 318 -0.54 17.19 -8.43
N ALA A 319 -0.73 17.33 -7.12
CA ALA A 319 -2.07 17.23 -6.53
C ALA A 319 -2.33 18.18 -5.36
N ASP A 320 -2.19 19.50 -5.56
CA ASP A 320 -2.69 20.52 -4.62
C ASP A 320 -4.23 20.53 -4.42
N GLY A 321 -4.95 19.56 -4.99
CA GLY A 321 -6.38 19.34 -4.73
C GLY A 321 -6.89 17.91 -4.90
N GLY A 322 -6.02 16.93 -5.15
CA GLY A 322 -6.41 15.57 -5.53
C GLY A 322 -6.66 14.63 -4.35
N SER A 323 -5.74 14.56 -3.39
CA SER A 323 -5.81 13.58 -2.30
C SER A 323 -6.85 13.92 -1.24
N SER A 324 -7.07 15.20 -0.93
CA SER A 324 -8.16 15.62 -0.05
C SER A 324 -9.53 15.37 -0.69
N SER A 325 -9.65 15.60 -2.00
CA SER A 325 -10.84 15.24 -2.78
C SER A 325 -11.06 13.72 -2.80
N PHE A 326 -9.99 12.93 -2.93
CA PHE A 326 -10.06 11.47 -2.88
C PHE A 326 -10.56 10.97 -1.52
N LEU A 327 -9.96 11.38 -0.41
CA LEU A 327 -10.37 10.94 0.93
C LEU A 327 -11.79 11.41 1.29
N ALA A 328 -12.17 12.62 0.86
CA ALA A 328 -13.54 13.11 0.97
C ALA A 328 -14.54 12.21 0.19
N ARG A 329 -14.16 11.77 -1.02
CA ARG A 329 -14.96 10.81 -1.79
C ARG A 329 -15.09 9.46 -1.09
N ILE A 330 -14.02 8.93 -0.48
CA ILE A 330 -14.12 7.67 0.30
C ILE A 330 -15.08 7.84 1.48
N LYS A 331 -14.97 8.93 2.24
CA LYS A 331 -15.88 9.21 3.37
C LYS A 331 -17.33 9.27 2.91
N GLN A 332 -17.59 9.92 1.78
CA GLN A 332 -18.93 10.01 1.20
C GLN A 332 -19.44 8.64 0.75
N ALA A 333 -18.62 7.86 0.02
CA ALA A 333 -18.96 6.53 -0.43
C ALA A 333 -19.24 5.57 0.75
N LEU A 334 -18.45 5.66 1.82
CA LEU A 334 -18.67 4.86 3.03
C LEU A 334 -19.98 5.22 3.73
N ALA A 335 -20.27 6.51 3.91
CA ALA A 335 -21.52 6.97 4.50
C ALA A 335 -22.73 6.55 3.65
N HIS A 336 -22.60 6.61 2.33
CA HIS A 336 -23.64 6.15 1.41
C HIS A 336 -23.81 4.63 1.45
N ALA A 337 -22.72 3.86 1.48
CA ALA A 337 -22.72 2.40 1.65
C ALA A 337 -23.39 1.97 2.95
N SER A 338 -23.08 2.61 4.08
CA SER A 338 -23.71 2.34 5.38
C SER A 338 -25.22 2.59 5.31
N THR A 339 -25.64 3.68 4.66
CA THR A 339 -27.05 4.00 4.42
C THR A 339 -27.74 2.95 3.54
N LEU A 340 -27.10 2.54 2.44
CA LEU A 340 -27.64 1.53 1.52
C LEU A 340 -27.81 0.17 2.21
N ILE A 341 -26.85 -0.23 3.03
CA ILE A 341 -26.91 -1.50 3.75
C ILE A 341 -28.01 -1.49 4.81
N ALA A 342 -28.12 -0.42 5.61
CA ALA A 342 -29.23 -0.26 6.55
C ALA A 342 -30.60 -0.27 5.85
N THR A 343 -30.65 0.33 4.65
CA THR A 343 -31.86 0.33 3.81
C THR A 343 -32.19 -1.09 3.30
N CYS A 344 -31.18 -1.88 2.89
CA CYS A 344 -31.34 -3.29 2.52
C CYS A 344 -31.82 -4.15 3.71
N GLU A 345 -31.27 -3.94 4.90
CA GLU A 345 -31.69 -4.65 6.12
C GLU A 345 -33.16 -4.34 6.46
N SER A 346 -33.56 -3.07 6.39
CA SER A 346 -34.94 -2.68 6.62
C SER A 346 -35.91 -3.28 5.60
N ALA A 347 -35.51 -3.37 4.33
CA ALA A 347 -36.31 -4.05 3.31
C ALA A 347 -36.39 -5.56 3.58
N GLY A 348 -35.26 -6.17 3.92
CA GLY A 348 -35.15 -7.59 4.28
C GLY A 348 -36.09 -8.00 5.42
N ARG A 349 -36.23 -7.19 6.47
CA ARG A 349 -37.16 -7.49 7.58
C ARG A 349 -38.61 -7.69 7.11
N SER A 350 -39.07 -6.94 6.11
CA SER A 350 -40.41 -7.12 5.55
C SER A 350 -40.56 -8.45 4.78
N VAL A 351 -39.46 -8.95 4.21
CA VAL A 351 -39.39 -10.27 3.56
C VAL A 351 -39.36 -11.39 4.62
N ASP A 352 -38.68 -11.20 5.75
CA ASP A 352 -38.70 -12.15 6.89
C ASP A 352 -40.10 -12.33 7.44
N GLU A 353 -40.82 -11.23 7.65
CA GLU A 353 -42.21 -11.26 8.11
C GLU A 353 -43.11 -12.02 7.13
N ALA A 354 -42.92 -11.81 5.82
CA ALA A 354 -43.65 -12.55 4.79
C ALA A 354 -43.35 -14.05 4.84
N LEU A 355 -42.09 -14.43 4.97
CA LEU A 355 -41.66 -15.82 5.11
C LEU A 355 -42.26 -16.49 6.36
N ALA A 356 -42.32 -15.78 7.49
CA ALA A 356 -42.96 -16.29 8.70
C ALA A 356 -44.47 -16.56 8.47
N ILE A 357 -45.16 -15.67 7.74
CA ILE A 357 -46.57 -15.87 7.35
C ILE A 357 -46.71 -17.07 6.39
N VAL A 358 -45.78 -17.23 5.44
CA VAL A 358 -45.74 -18.41 4.54
C VAL A 358 -45.60 -19.70 5.35
N GLU A 359 -44.63 -19.77 6.28
CA GLU A 359 -44.38 -20.94 7.13
C GLU A 359 -45.61 -21.31 7.98
N ASP A 360 -46.21 -20.34 8.69
CA ASP A 360 -47.43 -20.55 9.49
C ASP A 360 -48.62 -21.02 8.62
N THR A 361 -48.80 -20.40 7.46
CA THR A 361 -49.89 -20.75 6.54
C THR A 361 -49.69 -22.16 5.98
N LEU A 362 -48.47 -22.52 5.54
CA LEU A 362 -48.15 -23.86 5.05
C LEU A 362 -48.43 -24.94 6.09
N ALA A 363 -48.11 -24.70 7.36
CA ALA A 363 -48.39 -25.64 8.45
C ALA A 363 -49.90 -25.89 8.60
N LYS A 364 -50.71 -24.83 8.62
CA LYS A 364 -52.18 -24.91 8.68
C LYS A 364 -52.78 -25.63 7.47
N PHE A 365 -52.24 -25.36 6.28
CA PHE A 365 -52.65 -26.01 5.04
C PHE A 365 -52.40 -27.52 5.06
N ARG A 366 -51.22 -27.94 5.51
CA ARG A 366 -50.88 -29.37 5.65
C ARG A 366 -51.81 -30.06 6.63
N GLN A 367 -52.12 -29.41 7.75
CA GLN A 367 -53.09 -29.92 8.73
C GLN A 367 -54.49 -30.06 8.13
N ALA A 368 -54.98 -29.03 7.40
CA ALA A 368 -56.28 -29.07 6.75
C ALA A 368 -56.36 -30.18 5.68
N ILE A 369 -55.31 -30.37 4.88
CA ILE A 369 -55.25 -31.44 3.87
C ILE A 369 -55.17 -32.84 4.50
N ALA A 370 -54.46 -32.98 5.62
CA ALA A 370 -54.46 -34.24 6.37
C ALA A 370 -55.86 -34.57 6.91
N GLY A 371 -56.53 -33.59 7.51
CA GLY A 371 -57.92 -33.73 7.99
C GLY A 371 -58.91 -34.00 6.86
N LEU A 372 -58.73 -33.42 5.67
CA LEU A 372 -59.51 -33.76 4.48
C LEU A 372 -59.34 -35.22 4.08
N ALA A 373 -58.11 -35.73 4.06
CA ALA A 373 -57.82 -37.09 3.66
C ALA A 373 -58.47 -38.09 4.63
N GLU A 374 -58.38 -37.83 5.94
CA GLU A 374 -59.04 -38.61 6.99
C GLU A 374 -60.57 -38.58 6.83
N ALA A 375 -61.17 -37.39 6.74
CA ALA A 375 -62.60 -37.25 6.57
C ALA A 375 -63.11 -37.89 5.28
N THR A 376 -62.32 -37.89 4.21
CA THR A 376 -62.67 -38.54 2.94
C THR A 376 -62.78 -40.06 3.11
N VAL A 377 -61.87 -40.67 3.88
CA VAL A 377 -61.93 -42.10 4.21
C VAL A 377 -63.18 -42.41 5.05
N ASP A 378 -63.47 -41.59 6.06
CA ASP A 378 -64.63 -41.76 6.93
C ASP A 378 -65.94 -41.60 6.16
N ILE A 379 -66.06 -40.58 5.30
CA ILE A 379 -67.24 -40.37 4.44
C ILE A 379 -67.43 -41.56 3.50
N THR A 380 -66.34 -42.12 2.97
CA THR A 380 -66.41 -43.30 2.10
C THR A 380 -66.88 -44.54 2.87
N LEU A 381 -66.39 -44.74 4.11
CA LEU A 381 -66.84 -45.81 5.00
C LEU A 381 -68.31 -45.66 5.38
N ILE A 382 -68.74 -44.44 5.73
CA ILE A 382 -70.13 -44.11 6.03
C ILE A 382 -71.02 -44.41 4.81
N GLY A 383 -70.61 -43.96 3.61
CA GLY A 383 -71.32 -44.22 2.37
C GLY A 383 -71.42 -45.73 2.07
N MET A 384 -70.32 -46.48 2.23
CA MET A 384 -70.32 -47.93 1.98
C MET A 384 -71.21 -48.69 2.96
N ASN A 385 -71.15 -48.36 4.25
CA ASN A 385 -72.00 -48.96 5.27
C ASN A 385 -73.48 -48.64 5.06
N ALA A 386 -73.79 -47.38 4.69
CA ALA A 386 -75.14 -46.96 4.36
C ALA A 386 -75.67 -47.68 3.10
N GLY A 387 -74.84 -47.80 2.06
CA GLY A 387 -75.19 -48.52 0.83
C GLY A 387 -75.44 -50.01 1.07
N LEU A 388 -74.60 -50.67 1.88
CA LEU A 388 -74.79 -52.07 2.28
C LEU A 388 -76.10 -52.26 3.05
N LYS A 389 -76.36 -51.47 4.10
CA LYS A 389 -77.63 -51.54 4.85
C LYS A 389 -78.85 -51.25 3.97
N ALA A 390 -78.77 -50.26 3.08
CA ALA A 390 -79.84 -49.93 2.15
C ALA A 390 -80.13 -51.06 1.15
N SER A 391 -79.11 -51.78 0.68
CA SER A 391 -79.30 -52.90 -0.25
C SER A 391 -80.10 -54.06 0.37
N HIS A 392 -80.03 -54.25 1.69
CA HIS A 392 -80.80 -55.26 2.42
C HIS A 392 -82.30 -54.91 2.53
N LEU A 393 -82.69 -53.65 2.29
CA LEU A 393 -84.08 -53.19 2.29
C LEU A 393 -84.77 -53.33 0.91
N GLY A 394 -84.05 -53.83 -0.11
CA GLY A 394 -84.60 -54.03 -1.45
C GLY A 394 -85.06 -52.73 -2.12
N SER A 395 -86.25 -52.72 -2.72
CA SER A 395 -86.78 -51.53 -3.41
C SER A 395 -86.93 -50.30 -2.50
N ARG A 396 -87.17 -50.52 -1.19
CA ARG A 396 -87.31 -49.46 -0.18
C ARG A 396 -85.99 -48.73 0.13
N GLY A 397 -84.84 -49.36 -0.12
CA GLY A 397 -83.51 -48.75 0.10
C GLY A 397 -82.86 -48.18 -1.16
N SER A 398 -83.51 -48.25 -2.32
CA SER A 398 -82.90 -47.85 -3.60
C SER A 398 -82.42 -46.39 -3.63
N ALA A 399 -83.19 -45.46 -3.05
CA ALA A 399 -82.80 -44.06 -2.91
C ALA A 399 -81.51 -43.88 -2.10
N PHE A 400 -81.34 -44.65 -1.02
CA PHE A 400 -80.13 -44.62 -0.18
C PHE A 400 -78.90 -45.17 -0.87
N VAL A 401 -79.05 -46.18 -1.72
CA VAL A 401 -77.93 -46.70 -2.53
C VAL A 401 -77.42 -45.62 -3.49
N VAL A 402 -78.33 -44.85 -4.10
CA VAL A 402 -77.94 -43.70 -4.96
C VAL A 402 -77.22 -42.63 -4.14
N ILE A 403 -77.76 -42.25 -2.98
CA ILE A 403 -77.14 -41.24 -2.11
C ILE A 403 -75.76 -41.71 -1.62
N ALA A 404 -75.59 -42.97 -1.23
CA ALA A 404 -74.31 -43.55 -0.84
C ALA A 404 -73.27 -43.49 -1.97
N ASN A 405 -73.69 -43.80 -3.20
CA ASN A 405 -72.82 -43.70 -4.38
C ASN A 405 -72.44 -42.25 -4.69
N GLU A 406 -73.37 -41.31 -4.56
CA GLU A 406 -73.11 -39.88 -4.77
C GLU A 406 -72.18 -39.30 -3.69
N LEU A 407 -72.36 -39.72 -2.43
CA LEU A 407 -71.50 -39.37 -1.30
C LEU A 407 -70.06 -39.85 -1.55
N LYS A 408 -69.91 -41.12 -1.99
CA LYS A 408 -68.61 -41.70 -2.35
C LYS A 408 -67.96 -40.98 -3.55
N ALA A 409 -68.72 -40.74 -4.62
CA ALA A 409 -68.22 -40.03 -5.79
C ALA A 409 -67.73 -38.62 -5.42
N THR A 410 -68.45 -37.92 -4.54
CA THR A 410 -68.06 -36.60 -4.06
C THR A 410 -66.81 -36.68 -3.16
N ALA A 411 -66.70 -37.70 -2.30
CA ALA A 411 -65.51 -37.96 -1.50
C ALA A 411 -64.28 -38.22 -2.38
N ASP A 412 -64.42 -39.00 -3.45
CA ASP A 412 -63.34 -39.23 -4.43
C ASP A 412 -62.87 -37.91 -5.08
N GLN A 413 -63.80 -37.00 -5.42
CA GLN A 413 -63.46 -35.68 -5.95
C GLN A 413 -62.71 -34.79 -4.94
N VAL A 414 -63.04 -34.89 -3.65
CA VAL A 414 -62.30 -34.23 -2.56
C VAL A 414 -60.89 -34.81 -2.44
N SER A 415 -60.74 -36.14 -2.50
CA SER A 415 -59.44 -36.82 -2.48
C SER A 415 -58.53 -36.36 -3.61
N VAL A 416 -59.05 -36.35 -4.85
CA VAL A 416 -58.31 -35.90 -6.04
C VAL A 416 -57.91 -34.43 -5.92
N GLY A 417 -58.82 -33.57 -5.47
CA GLY A 417 -58.52 -32.15 -5.26
C GLY A 417 -57.44 -31.92 -4.20
N ALA A 418 -57.50 -32.63 -3.07
CA ALA A 418 -56.50 -32.58 -2.02
C ALA A 418 -55.12 -33.09 -2.50
N GLY A 419 -55.12 -34.15 -3.32
CA GLY A 419 -53.91 -34.68 -3.94
C GLY A 419 -53.21 -33.68 -4.88
N ARG A 420 -53.97 -32.81 -5.55
CA ARG A 420 -53.43 -31.75 -6.42
C ARG A 420 -52.81 -30.58 -5.65
N LEU A 421 -53.25 -30.33 -4.42
CA LEU A 421 -52.72 -29.23 -3.59
C LEU A 421 -51.34 -29.54 -3.00
N ARG A 422 -51.07 -30.80 -2.65
CA ARG A 422 -49.78 -31.23 -2.06
C ARG A 422 -48.54 -30.75 -2.84
N PRO A 423 -48.39 -31.03 -4.15
CA PRO A 423 -47.19 -30.62 -4.88
C PRO A 423 -47.03 -29.10 -4.98
N VAL A 424 -48.12 -28.34 -4.98
CA VAL A 424 -48.07 -26.86 -4.98
C VAL A 424 -47.54 -26.34 -3.65
N LEU A 425 -48.01 -26.89 -2.52
CA LEU A 425 -47.51 -26.52 -1.19
C LEU A 425 -46.03 -26.88 -0.99
N ASP A 426 -45.62 -28.04 -1.49
CA ASP A 426 -44.20 -28.45 -1.44
C ASP A 426 -43.32 -27.54 -2.31
N GLY A 427 -43.86 -27.02 -3.41
CA GLY A 427 -43.21 -25.98 -4.24
C GLY A 427 -43.02 -24.67 -3.48
N ILE A 428 -44.07 -24.19 -2.79
CA ILE A 428 -44.02 -22.97 -1.97
C ILE A 428 -42.97 -23.12 -0.87
N GLU A 429 -42.95 -24.25 -0.15
CA GLU A 429 -41.99 -24.50 0.92
C GLU A 429 -40.55 -24.49 0.40
N ARG A 430 -40.29 -25.12 -0.76
CA ARG A 430 -38.96 -25.13 -1.37
C ARG A 430 -38.48 -23.72 -1.69
N SER A 431 -39.30 -22.93 -2.38
CA SER A 431 -38.95 -21.54 -2.70
C SER A 431 -38.79 -20.65 -1.46
N ALA A 432 -39.59 -20.88 -0.41
CA ALA A 432 -39.45 -20.17 0.87
C ALA A 432 -38.12 -20.51 1.57
N ASN A 433 -37.73 -21.78 1.56
CA ASN A 433 -36.44 -22.21 2.13
C ASN A 433 -35.25 -21.68 1.33
N GLU A 434 -35.31 -21.72 -0.01
CA GLU A 434 -34.27 -21.13 -0.87
C GLU A 434 -34.12 -19.61 -0.60
N LEU A 435 -35.23 -18.90 -0.41
CA LEU A 435 -35.22 -17.47 -0.08
C LEU A 435 -34.61 -17.22 1.30
N LYS A 436 -34.89 -18.08 2.28
CA LYS A 436 -34.32 -18.01 3.63
C LYS A 436 -32.80 -18.24 3.62
N GLU A 437 -32.33 -19.24 2.89
CA GLU A 437 -30.89 -19.54 2.75
C GLU A 437 -30.12 -18.44 2.03
N LEU A 438 -30.74 -17.80 1.03
CA LEU A 438 -30.16 -16.65 0.35
C LEU A 438 -29.93 -15.48 1.33
N ARG A 439 -30.86 -15.29 2.27
CA ARG A 439 -30.83 -14.18 3.23
C ARG A 439 -29.95 -14.41 4.45
N VAL A 440 -29.76 -15.66 4.89
CA VAL A 440 -28.80 -16.00 5.97
C VAL A 440 -27.35 -15.68 5.59
N ARG A 441 -27.01 -15.80 4.30
CA ARG A 441 -25.70 -15.36 3.77
C ARG A 441 -25.50 -13.84 3.84
N GLY A 442 -26.59 -13.10 4.08
CA GLY A 442 -26.72 -11.66 4.13
C GLY A 442 -26.51 -10.98 5.50
N ASP A 443 -25.97 -11.65 6.53
CA ASP A 443 -25.76 -11.04 7.88
C ASP A 443 -25.09 -9.64 7.83
N PRO A 444 -25.80 -8.56 8.26
CA PRO A 444 -25.32 -7.19 8.21
C PRO A 444 -24.49 -6.76 9.44
N THR A 445 -24.42 -7.56 10.50
CA THR A 445 -23.77 -7.19 11.78
C THR A 445 -22.25 -6.98 11.68
N GLN A 446 -21.63 -7.39 10.58
CA GLN A 446 -20.20 -7.22 10.35
C GLN A 446 -19.85 -5.77 9.96
N LEU A 447 -20.75 -5.04 9.30
CA LEU A 447 -20.43 -3.70 8.78
C LEU A 447 -20.30 -2.63 9.87
N ALA A 448 -21.18 -2.68 10.87
CA ALA A 448 -21.16 -1.76 12.01
C ALA A 448 -19.84 -1.86 12.80
N LYS A 449 -19.10 -2.97 12.66
CA LYS A 449 -17.77 -3.16 13.27
C LYS A 449 -16.65 -2.47 12.48
N PHE A 450 -16.79 -2.39 11.16
CA PHE A 450 -15.74 -1.88 10.26
C PHE A 450 -15.83 -0.37 10.02
N GLU A 451 -17.03 0.23 10.04
CA GLU A 451 -17.20 1.67 9.78
C GLU A 451 -16.33 2.56 10.70
N PRO A 452 -16.27 2.35 12.03
CA PRO A 452 -15.41 3.16 12.90
C PRO A 452 -13.92 2.98 12.61
N GLN A 453 -13.50 1.76 12.26
CA GLN A 453 -12.10 1.43 11.95
C GLN A 453 -11.65 2.11 10.65
N ILE A 454 -12.48 2.07 9.61
CA ILE A 454 -12.20 2.74 8.34
C ILE A 454 -12.15 4.25 8.52
N LEU A 455 -13.10 4.84 9.25
CA LEU A 455 -13.10 6.28 9.51
C LEU A 455 -11.88 6.73 10.32
N GLN A 456 -11.40 5.90 11.24
CA GLN A 456 -10.16 6.17 11.99
C GLN A 456 -8.93 6.14 11.08
N ALA A 457 -8.77 5.09 10.29
CA ALA A 457 -7.66 4.98 9.35
C ALA A 457 -7.69 6.07 8.27
N LEU A 458 -8.87 6.48 7.79
CA LEU A 458 -8.98 7.62 6.87
C LEU A 458 -8.49 8.92 7.52
N ARG A 459 -8.75 9.15 8.81
CA ARG A 459 -8.20 10.30 9.53
C ARG A 459 -6.68 10.20 9.65
N GLU A 460 -6.15 9.01 9.92
CA GLU A 460 -4.69 8.78 9.97
C GLU A 460 -4.03 9.02 8.62
N VAL A 461 -4.65 8.58 7.52
CA VAL A 461 -4.19 8.85 6.16
C VAL A 461 -4.27 10.34 5.84
N GLU A 462 -5.33 11.05 6.24
CA GLU A 462 -5.42 12.50 6.07
C GLU A 462 -4.29 13.23 6.80
N VAL A 463 -4.08 12.92 8.08
CA VAL A 463 -3.01 13.50 8.91
C VAL A 463 -1.64 13.15 8.32
N GLY A 464 -1.44 11.89 7.91
CA GLY A 464 -0.23 11.42 7.26
C GLY A 464 0.03 12.16 5.95
N ASN A 465 -1.00 12.36 5.11
CA ASN A 465 -0.86 13.03 3.83
C ASN A 465 -0.61 14.55 3.98
N GLU A 466 -1.20 15.20 4.98
CA GLU A 466 -0.86 16.58 5.33
C GLU A 466 0.60 16.71 5.81
N ARG A 467 1.07 15.77 6.64
CA ARG A 467 2.46 15.72 7.08
C ARG A 467 3.41 15.47 5.91
N LEU A 468 3.05 14.56 5.00
CA LEU A 468 3.76 14.29 3.76
C LEU A 468 3.86 15.53 2.88
N GLY A 469 2.75 16.25 2.67
CA GLY A 469 2.77 17.50 1.92
C GLY A 469 3.74 18.52 2.52
N LYS A 470 3.75 18.67 3.85
CA LYS A 470 4.72 19.53 4.55
C LYS A 470 6.16 19.05 4.39
N LEU A 471 6.41 17.75 4.51
CA LEU A 471 7.73 17.15 4.30
C LEU A 471 8.20 17.30 2.84
N MET A 472 7.30 17.22 1.86
CA MET A 472 7.62 17.44 0.45
C MET A 472 7.93 18.90 0.14
N SER A 473 7.18 19.84 0.73
CA SER A 473 7.53 21.27 0.61
C SER A 473 8.92 21.52 1.19
N ARG A 474 9.20 20.97 2.37
CA ARG A 474 10.53 21.03 2.98
C ARG A 474 11.58 20.36 2.08
N LEU A 475 11.31 19.19 1.52
CA LEU A 475 12.21 18.49 0.59
C LEU A 475 12.61 19.37 -0.60
N VAL A 476 11.66 20.12 -1.15
CA VAL A 476 11.92 21.01 -2.28
C VAL A 476 12.78 22.19 -1.84
N ASP A 477 12.45 22.82 -0.73
CA ASP A 477 13.18 23.98 -0.20
C ASP A 477 14.61 23.59 0.24
N GLU A 478 14.71 22.53 1.05
CA GLU A 478 15.96 21.95 1.55
C GLU A 478 16.80 21.33 0.43
N GLY A 479 16.16 20.72 -0.58
CA GLY A 479 16.82 20.21 -1.77
C GLY A 479 17.44 21.33 -2.61
N ALA A 480 16.75 22.46 -2.76
CA ALA A 480 17.29 23.64 -3.43
C ALA A 480 18.45 24.27 -2.64
N GLU A 481 18.36 24.31 -1.31
CA GLU A 481 19.47 24.74 -0.45
C GLU A 481 20.67 23.82 -0.60
N PHE A 482 20.45 22.51 -0.56
CA PHE A 482 21.49 21.49 -0.74
C PHE A 482 22.18 21.61 -2.09
N GLU A 483 21.40 21.76 -3.17
CA GLU A 483 21.93 21.99 -4.52
C GLU A 483 22.78 23.26 -4.58
N GLY A 484 22.34 24.34 -3.94
CA GLY A 484 23.12 25.58 -3.81
C GLY A 484 24.46 25.38 -3.10
N LEU A 485 24.47 24.66 -1.97
CA LEU A 485 25.68 24.36 -1.21
C LEU A 485 26.65 23.48 -2.01
N MET A 486 26.17 22.43 -2.67
CA MET A 486 27.03 21.54 -3.47
C MET A 486 27.61 22.24 -4.70
N ASN A 487 26.83 23.08 -5.38
CA ASN A 487 27.32 23.89 -6.51
C ASN A 487 28.36 24.92 -6.07
N SER A 488 28.16 25.56 -4.91
CA SER A 488 29.16 26.44 -4.30
C SER A 488 30.47 25.69 -4.01
N ALA A 489 30.38 24.53 -3.36
CA ALA A 489 31.54 23.70 -3.04
C ALA A 489 32.31 23.25 -4.29
N GLN A 490 31.58 22.85 -5.33
CA GLN A 490 32.16 22.48 -6.62
C GLN A 490 32.86 23.66 -7.30
N GLY A 491 32.26 24.85 -7.24
CA GLY A 491 32.86 26.09 -7.74
C GLY A 491 34.15 26.46 -7.01
N LEU A 492 34.15 26.37 -5.68
CA LEU A 492 35.34 26.63 -4.86
C LEU A 492 36.47 25.64 -5.18
N MET A 493 36.16 24.34 -5.27
CA MET A 493 37.15 23.31 -5.62
C MET A 493 37.70 23.48 -7.04
N SER A 494 36.86 23.85 -8.00
CA SER A 494 37.30 24.09 -9.39
C SER A 494 38.24 25.31 -9.47
N SER A 495 37.89 26.41 -8.79
CA SER A 495 38.74 27.61 -8.68
C SER A 495 40.08 27.34 -8.01
N LEU A 496 40.10 26.48 -6.99
CA LEU A 496 41.34 26.03 -6.35
C LEU A 496 42.18 25.17 -7.30
N GLY A 497 41.54 24.30 -8.09
CA GLY A 497 42.19 23.53 -9.15
C GLY A 497 42.85 24.44 -10.19
N GLU A 498 42.14 25.46 -10.66
CA GLU A 498 42.67 26.48 -11.59
C GLU A 498 43.85 27.26 -10.98
N SER A 499 43.74 27.63 -9.70
CA SER A 499 44.83 28.34 -8.99
C SER A 499 46.08 27.44 -8.86
N SER A 500 45.91 26.17 -8.51
CA SER A 500 47.02 25.22 -8.39
C SER A 500 47.65 24.86 -9.75
N ALA A 501 46.92 25.01 -10.85
CA ALA A 501 47.44 24.78 -12.20
C ALA A 501 48.52 25.80 -12.62
N ALA A 502 48.73 26.87 -11.84
CA ALA A 502 49.85 27.78 -12.00
C ALA A 502 51.19 27.22 -11.46
N LEU A 503 51.16 26.28 -10.51
CA LEU A 503 52.36 25.72 -9.86
C LEU A 503 53.34 25.04 -10.82
N PRO A 504 52.91 24.30 -11.88
CA PRO A 504 53.84 23.73 -12.86
C PRO A 504 54.57 24.81 -13.67
N ALA A 505 53.96 25.97 -13.90
CA ALA A 505 54.63 27.10 -14.54
C ALA A 505 55.69 27.72 -13.61
N VAL A 506 55.41 27.79 -12.30
CA VAL A 506 56.40 28.18 -11.29
C VAL A 506 57.58 27.18 -11.28
N ALA A 507 57.30 25.88 -11.29
CA ALA A 507 58.32 24.84 -11.38
C ALA A 507 59.18 24.97 -12.66
N ALA A 508 58.55 25.20 -13.82
CA ALA A 508 59.26 25.41 -15.09
C ALA A 508 60.16 26.66 -15.06
N ARG A 509 59.72 27.74 -14.39
CA ARG A 509 60.54 28.94 -14.18
C ARG A 509 61.74 28.66 -13.29
N LEU A 510 61.57 27.90 -12.21
CA LEU A 510 62.66 27.47 -11.31
C LEU A 510 63.69 26.60 -12.05
N GLU A 511 63.23 25.66 -12.88
CA GLU A 511 64.10 24.84 -13.74
C GLU A 511 64.85 25.67 -14.78
N THR A 512 64.17 26.64 -15.40
CA THR A 512 64.80 27.54 -16.39
C THR A 512 65.85 28.43 -15.73
N ALA A 513 65.57 28.96 -14.53
CA ALA A 513 66.50 29.80 -13.79
C ALA A 513 67.70 29.03 -13.24
N SER A 514 67.54 27.73 -12.98
CA SER A 514 68.60 26.82 -12.53
C SER A 514 69.27 26.04 -13.68
N ALA A 515 68.85 26.28 -14.92
CA ALA A 515 69.42 25.65 -16.11
C ALA A 515 70.87 26.13 -16.32
N GLY A 516 71.77 25.19 -16.61
CA GLY A 516 73.17 25.48 -16.87
C GLY A 516 73.78 24.45 -17.82
N ALA A 517 74.93 24.77 -18.41
CA ALA A 517 75.56 23.96 -19.47
C ALA A 517 76.03 22.57 -19.01
N ARG A 518 76.14 22.34 -17.70
CA ARG A 518 76.52 21.07 -17.07
C ARG A 518 75.56 20.73 -15.94
N ARG A 519 75.43 19.44 -15.64
CA ARG A 519 74.71 18.96 -14.45
C ARG A 519 75.34 19.56 -13.20
N PRO A 520 74.55 20.01 -12.21
CA PRO A 520 75.10 20.53 -10.95
C PRO A 520 75.95 19.46 -10.26
N GLN A 521 77.08 19.85 -9.67
CA GLN A 521 77.91 18.98 -8.84
C GLN A 521 77.94 19.53 -7.40
N PRO A 522 76.96 19.14 -6.55
CA PRO A 522 76.84 19.65 -5.19
C PRO A 522 78.07 19.26 -4.35
N GLU A 523 78.63 20.22 -3.62
CA GLU A 523 79.74 20.00 -2.70
C GLU A 523 79.25 19.45 -1.36
N ALA A 524 80.17 19.09 -0.45
CA ALA A 524 79.83 18.53 0.86
C ALA A 524 78.90 19.42 1.69
N GLN A 525 79.02 20.75 1.56
CA GLN A 525 78.14 21.72 2.22
C GLN A 525 76.71 21.69 1.65
N ASP A 526 76.57 21.49 0.33
CA ASP A 526 75.27 21.42 -0.35
C ASP A 526 74.56 20.09 -0.04
N GLN A 527 75.34 19.01 0.10
CA GLN A 527 74.84 17.70 0.54
C GLN A 527 74.27 17.76 1.97
N ALA A 528 74.92 18.48 2.87
CA ALA A 528 74.41 18.70 4.23
C ALA A 528 73.08 19.49 4.24
N MET A 529 72.93 20.46 3.34
CA MET A 529 71.70 21.25 3.16
C MET A 529 70.57 20.40 2.56
N LEU A 530 70.87 19.56 1.58
CA LEU A 530 69.92 18.58 1.04
C LEU A 530 69.49 17.57 2.12
N ASP A 531 70.41 17.09 2.96
CA ASP A 531 70.08 16.21 4.08
C ASP A 531 69.20 16.90 5.15
N ASP A 532 69.40 18.20 5.42
CA ASP A 532 68.52 18.99 6.31
C ASP A 532 67.09 19.10 5.74
N LEU A 533 66.96 19.39 4.44
CA LEU A 533 65.67 19.39 3.76
C LEU A 533 64.98 18.02 3.83
N PHE A 534 65.73 16.93 3.62
CA PHE A 534 65.21 15.57 3.72
C PHE A 534 64.70 15.24 5.13
N ALA A 535 65.39 15.70 6.18
CA ALA A 535 65.01 15.47 7.58
C ALA A 535 63.74 16.22 7.99
N ARG A 536 63.44 17.36 7.34
CA ARG A 536 62.26 18.18 7.62
C ARG A 536 60.97 17.65 7.00
N TYR A 537 61.05 16.86 5.93
CA TYR A 537 59.87 16.33 5.27
C TYR A 537 59.04 15.45 6.18
N THR A 538 57.75 15.75 6.24
CA THR A 538 56.76 14.98 7.00
C THR A 538 56.25 13.81 6.16
N MET A 539 56.09 13.98 4.84
CA MET A 539 55.47 12.98 3.97
C MET A 539 56.49 12.01 3.33
N GLU A 540 56.12 10.73 3.19
CA GLU A 540 56.98 9.73 2.50
C GLU A 540 57.14 10.06 1.00
N ARG A 541 56.08 10.60 0.38
CA ARG A 541 56.11 10.97 -1.03
C ARG A 541 57.16 12.04 -1.35
N GLU A 542 57.35 13.02 -0.47
CA GLU A 542 58.42 14.01 -0.60
C GLU A 542 59.80 13.37 -0.54
N ARG A 543 59.96 12.39 0.35
CA ARG A 543 61.20 11.63 0.49
C ARG A 543 61.49 10.77 -0.74
N ASP A 544 60.47 10.16 -1.34
CA ASP A 544 60.59 9.43 -2.60
C ASP A 544 61.09 10.32 -3.74
N VAL A 545 60.44 11.47 -3.95
CA VAL A 545 60.80 12.43 -5.00
C VAL A 545 62.22 12.96 -4.78
N HIS A 546 62.59 13.23 -3.53
CA HIS A 546 63.95 13.64 -3.19
C HIS A 546 64.97 12.53 -3.45
N ARG A 547 64.69 11.28 -3.07
CA ARG A 547 65.58 10.14 -3.37
C ARG A 547 65.75 9.94 -4.87
N GLU A 548 64.66 9.96 -5.63
CA GLU A 548 64.68 9.85 -7.09
C GLU A 548 65.54 10.97 -7.69
N PHE A 549 65.37 12.21 -7.21
CA PHE A 549 66.18 13.35 -7.64
C PHE A 549 67.68 13.16 -7.34
N LEU A 550 68.05 12.76 -6.13
CA LEU A 550 69.47 12.52 -5.76
C LEU A 550 70.11 11.42 -6.61
N GLN A 551 69.36 10.36 -6.92
CA GLN A 551 69.83 9.30 -7.83
C GLN A 551 70.16 9.84 -9.22
N THR A 552 69.40 10.82 -9.74
CA THR A 552 69.71 11.46 -11.03
C THR A 552 71.04 12.25 -11.03
N LEU A 553 71.49 12.69 -9.85
CA LEU A 553 72.77 13.36 -9.61
C LEU A 553 73.89 12.39 -9.21
N GLY A 554 73.61 11.10 -9.03
CA GLY A 554 74.56 10.09 -8.56
C GLY A 554 74.90 10.23 -7.07
N LEU A 555 74.04 10.86 -6.27
CA LEU A 555 74.20 11.08 -4.84
C LEU A 555 73.24 10.18 -4.05
N ALA A 556 73.58 9.89 -2.80
CA ALA A 556 72.71 9.22 -1.83
C ALA A 556 72.61 10.10 -0.56
N SER A 557 71.41 10.23 0.00
CA SER A 557 71.20 10.99 1.24
C SER A 557 71.69 10.18 2.45
N ILE A 558 72.51 10.80 3.31
CA ILE A 558 73.01 10.17 4.54
C ILE A 558 71.87 10.09 5.57
N ALA A 559 70.99 11.10 5.59
CA ALA A 559 69.78 11.10 6.41
C ALA A 559 68.79 9.98 6.01
N ALA A 560 68.66 9.69 4.72
CA ALA A 560 67.87 8.55 4.23
C ALA A 560 68.47 7.21 4.68
N THR A 561 69.79 7.08 4.64
CA THR A 561 70.51 5.84 5.00
C THR A 561 70.39 5.53 6.50
N ARG A 562 70.60 6.53 7.38
CA ARG A 562 70.43 6.38 8.84
C ARG A 562 69.01 6.00 9.26
N ARG A 563 67.99 6.45 8.53
CA ARG A 563 66.59 6.15 8.85
C ARG A 563 66.19 4.75 8.40
N VAL A 564 66.71 4.27 7.27
CA VAL A 564 66.51 2.86 6.84
C VAL A 564 67.15 1.91 7.86
N GLU A 565 68.37 2.20 8.33
CA GLU A 565 68.99 1.44 9.43
C GLU A 565 68.15 1.49 10.72
N ALA A 566 67.57 2.65 11.06
CA ALA A 566 66.71 2.78 12.24
C ALA A 566 65.36 2.03 12.12
N VAL A 567 64.76 1.96 10.93
CA VAL A 567 63.53 1.20 10.67
C VAL A 567 63.79 -0.31 10.65
N GLU A 568 64.91 -0.76 10.06
CA GLU A 568 65.33 -2.17 10.12
C GLU A 568 65.66 -2.62 11.55
N THR A 569 66.17 -1.73 12.41
CA THR A 569 66.36 -2.04 13.85
C THR A 569 65.08 -1.94 14.69
N ALA A 570 64.00 -1.35 14.16
CA ALA A 570 62.71 -1.24 14.84
C ALA A 570 61.73 -2.37 14.46
N ASP A 571 62.06 -3.16 13.43
CA ASP A 571 61.39 -4.42 13.09
C ASP A 571 61.87 -5.57 14.00
N ASP A 572 61.93 -5.33 15.32
CA ASP A 572 62.03 -6.37 16.33
C ASP A 572 60.63 -6.99 16.53
N GLY A 573 60.22 -7.80 15.56
CA GLY A 573 59.21 -8.86 15.64
C GLY A 573 58.10 -8.72 16.70
N ILE A 574 57.17 -7.79 16.51
CA ILE A 574 55.88 -7.82 17.21
C ILE A 574 54.84 -8.43 16.27
N GLU A 575 54.61 -9.74 16.39
CA GLU A 575 53.39 -10.39 15.91
C GLU A 575 52.19 -9.82 16.66
N LEU A 576 51.30 -9.12 15.95
CA LEU A 576 49.98 -8.73 16.46
C LEU A 576 48.96 -9.81 16.08
N PHE A 577 48.51 -10.53 17.10
CA PHE A 577 47.30 -11.36 17.10
C PHE A 577 46.02 -10.52 17.05
#